data_AF-A0A7Z7J347-F1
#
_entry.id   AF-A0A7Z7J347-F1
#
_cell.length_a   1.000
_cell.length_b   1.000
_cell.length_c   1.000
_cell.angle_alpha   90.00
_cell.angle_beta   90.00
_cell.angle_gamma   90.00
#
_symmetry.space_group_name_H-M   'P 1'
#
loop_
_entity.id
_entity.type
_entity.pdbx_description
1 polymer ?
#
loop_
_entity_poly.entity_id
_entity_poly.type
_entity_poly.pdbx_seq_one_letter_code
_entity_poly.pdbx_strand_id
1 'polypeptide(L)'
;MCAKLARRVQETGRTGWYYRVLQPGSVAAGDLLTLQARPHPEWPLSRLQQVLYARQVDVAAVTAVLQLPLVPSWRTLFERRLQRSEVESWSKRLDGIGD
;
A
#
# COMPACT_ATOMS: atom_id res chain seq x y z
N MET A 1 23.91 7.13 4.50
CA MET A 1 23.65 7.58 3.11
C MET A 1 22.54 6.78 2.37
N CYS A 2 21.81 5.84 3.02
CA CYS A 2 20.74 5.03 2.36
C CYS A 2 19.32 5.63 2.39
N ALA A 3 19.07 6.73 3.11
CA ALA A 3 17.73 7.34 3.23
C ALA A 3 17.12 7.81 1.90
N LYS A 4 17.95 8.05 0.86
CA LYS A 4 17.48 8.52 -0.45
C LYS A 4 16.71 7.46 -1.23
N LEU A 5 17.02 6.16 -1.07
CA LEU A 5 16.38 5.12 -1.89
C LEU A 5 14.94 4.85 -1.44
N ALA A 6 14.71 4.66 -0.14
CA ALA A 6 13.36 4.42 0.41
C ALA A 6 12.39 5.53 0.03
N ARG A 7 12.84 6.79 0.14
CA ARG A 7 12.08 7.96 -0.29
C ARG A 7 11.78 7.93 -1.79
N ARG A 8 12.78 7.65 -2.63
CA ARG A 8 12.59 7.57 -4.09
C ARG A 8 11.65 6.45 -4.51
N VAL A 9 11.71 5.29 -3.88
CA VAL A 9 10.80 4.16 -4.12
C VAL A 9 9.35 4.57 -3.86
N GLN A 10 9.10 5.27 -2.75
CA GLN A 10 7.77 5.79 -2.44
C GLN A 10 7.33 6.89 -3.40
N GLU A 11 8.17 7.89 -3.65
CA GLU A 11 7.83 9.03 -4.53
C GLU A 11 7.54 8.60 -5.97
N THR A 12 8.21 7.54 -6.45
CA THR A 12 8.00 6.99 -7.79
C THR A 12 6.88 5.94 -7.86
N GLY A 13 6.35 5.48 -6.72
CA GLY A 13 5.38 4.38 -6.65
C GLY A 13 5.94 3.02 -7.10
N ARG A 14 7.27 2.88 -7.18
CA ARG A 14 7.94 1.64 -7.60
C ARG A 14 8.17 0.70 -6.42
N THR A 15 7.13 0.49 -5.61
CA THR A 15 7.20 -0.20 -4.32
C THR A 15 7.11 -1.72 -4.42
N GLY A 16 6.70 -2.25 -5.59
CA GLY A 16 6.21 -3.62 -5.67
C GLY A 16 4.96 -3.82 -4.80
N TRP A 17 4.62 -5.09 -4.54
CA TRP A 17 3.52 -5.49 -3.67
C TRP A 17 3.74 -6.91 -3.15
N TYR A 18 2.93 -7.30 -2.17
CA TYR A 18 2.95 -8.63 -1.58
C TYR A 18 1.70 -9.41 -1.99
N TYR A 19 1.85 -10.73 -2.12
CA TYR A 19 0.74 -11.67 -2.29
C TYR A 19 0.51 -12.45 -1.00
N ARG A 20 -0.75 -12.81 -0.75
CA ARG A 20 -1.09 -13.85 0.22
C ARG A 20 -1.20 -15.18 -0.52
N VAL A 21 -0.55 -16.22 -0.01
CA VAL A 21 -0.75 -17.60 -0.49
C VAL A 21 -2.14 -18.06 -0.07
N LEU A 22 -3.02 -18.28 -1.04
CA LEU A 22 -4.37 -18.82 -0.80
C LEU A 22 -4.34 -20.35 -0.68
N GLN A 23 -3.53 -20.97 -1.54
CA GLN A 23 -3.31 -22.41 -1.58
C GLN A 23 -1.81 -22.66 -1.81
N PRO A 24 -1.12 -23.39 -0.93
CA PRO A 24 0.27 -23.79 -1.15
C PRO A 24 0.42 -24.74 -2.34
N GLY A 25 1.59 -24.70 -2.99
CA GLY A 25 1.93 -25.55 -4.13
C GLY A 25 3.35 -25.29 -4.63
N SER A 26 3.72 -25.95 -5.72
CA SER A 26 5.02 -25.79 -6.37
C SER A 26 4.96 -24.76 -7.49
N VAL A 27 5.99 -23.94 -7.59
CA VAL A 27 6.22 -22.97 -8.68
C VAL A 27 7.69 -23.00 -9.08
N ALA A 28 7.99 -22.74 -10.34
CA ALA A 28 9.34 -22.70 -10.89
C ALA A 28 9.57 -21.44 -11.74
N ALA A 29 10.84 -21.10 -11.93
CA ALA A 29 11.21 -20.03 -12.86
C ALA A 29 10.78 -20.40 -14.29
N GLY A 30 10.08 -19.49 -14.96
CA GLY A 30 9.49 -19.73 -16.28
C GLY A 30 7.98 -20.00 -16.24
N ASP A 31 7.40 -20.29 -15.07
CA ASP A 31 5.95 -20.40 -14.93
C ASP A 31 5.26 -19.06 -15.22
N LEU A 32 4.06 -19.14 -15.80
CA LEU A 32 3.26 -17.97 -16.15
C LEU A 32 2.33 -17.58 -15.01
N LEU A 33 2.24 -16.28 -14.74
CA LEU A 33 1.20 -15.70 -13.88
C LEU A 33 -0.04 -15.39 -14.72
N THR A 34 -1.13 -16.12 -14.48
CA THR A 34 -2.42 -15.89 -15.15
C THR A 34 -3.39 -15.19 -14.21
N LEU A 35 -3.97 -14.08 -14.66
CA LEU A 35 -5.01 -13.37 -13.92
C LEU A 35 -6.33 -14.15 -13.99
N GLN A 36 -6.75 -14.75 -12.88
CA GLN A 36 -8.01 -15.50 -12.82
C GLN A 36 -9.22 -14.60 -12.52
N ALA A 37 -9.05 -13.57 -11.68
CA ALA A 37 -10.12 -12.67 -11.28
C ALA A 37 -9.61 -11.26 -11.00
N ARG A 38 -10.46 -10.26 -11.28
CA ARG A 38 -10.24 -8.85 -10.97
C ARG A 38 -11.50 -8.27 -10.32
N PRO A 39 -11.78 -8.57 -9.03
CA PRO A 39 -13.02 -8.15 -8.37
C PRO A 39 -13.12 -6.63 -8.17
N HIS A 40 -11.99 -5.92 -8.12
CA HIS A 40 -11.92 -4.47 -7.93
C HIS A 40 -11.16 -3.79 -9.08
N PRO A 41 -11.72 -3.76 -10.32
CA PRO A 41 -11.01 -3.24 -11.50
C PRO A 41 -10.67 -1.76 -11.40
N GLU A 42 -11.51 -0.99 -10.69
CA GLU A 42 -11.34 0.44 -10.41
C GLU A 42 -10.20 0.76 -9.43
N TRP A 43 -9.60 -0.25 -8.82
CA TRP A 43 -8.54 -0.13 -7.83
C TRP A 43 -7.23 -0.78 -8.31
N PRO A 44 -6.55 -0.20 -9.31
CA PRO A 44 -5.17 -0.55 -9.57
C PRO A 44 -4.29 -0.15 -8.37
N LEU A 45 -3.16 -0.83 -8.18
CA LEU A 45 -2.22 -0.53 -7.10
C LEU A 45 -1.74 0.92 -7.13
N SER A 46 -1.63 1.55 -8.30
CA SER A 46 -1.26 2.96 -8.44
C SER A 46 -2.26 3.90 -7.76
N ARG A 47 -3.57 3.67 -7.93
CA ARG A 47 -4.62 4.46 -7.28
C ARG A 47 -4.58 4.29 -5.77
N LEU A 48 -4.42 3.05 -5.30
CA LEU A 48 -4.30 2.77 -3.87
C LEU A 48 -3.07 3.45 -3.25
N GLN A 49 -1.93 3.45 -3.95
CA GLN A 49 -0.71 4.14 -3.53
C GLN A 49 -0.89 5.67 -3.47
N GLN A 50 -1.66 6.26 -4.37
CA GLN A 50 -1.98 7.69 -4.32
C GLN A 50 -2.71 8.06 -3.02
N VAL A 51 -3.66 7.22 -2.56
CA VAL A 51 -4.36 7.43 -1.28
C VAL A 51 -3.42 7.16 -0.10
N LEU A 52 -2.59 6.10 -0.18
CA LEU A 52 -1.65 5.76 0.88
C LEU A 52 -0.60 6.87 1.11
N TYR A 53 -0.06 7.46 0.03
CA TYR A 53 0.99 8.47 0.09
C TYR A 53 0.50 9.91 -0.11
N ALA A 54 -0.82 10.14 -0.03
CA ALA A 54 -1.38 11.47 0.06
C ALA A 54 -0.89 12.17 1.33
N ARG A 55 -0.60 13.48 1.23
CA ARG A 55 -0.20 14.30 2.39
C ARG A 55 -1.40 14.83 3.19
N GLN A 56 -2.61 14.65 2.69
CA GLN A 56 -3.86 15.09 3.30
C GLN A 56 -4.86 13.94 3.28
N VAL A 57 -5.78 13.93 4.23
CA VAL A 57 -6.84 12.91 4.31
C VAL A 57 -7.99 13.31 3.39
N ASP A 58 -8.11 12.62 2.25
CA ASP A 58 -9.32 12.65 1.44
C ASP A 58 -10.32 11.64 2.03
N VAL A 59 -11.35 12.15 2.71
CA VAL A 59 -12.35 11.34 3.40
C VAL A 59 -13.07 10.39 2.45
N ALA A 60 -13.41 10.86 1.24
CA ALA A 60 -14.13 10.04 0.27
C ALA A 60 -13.23 8.91 -0.25
N ALA A 61 -11.98 9.23 -0.61
CA ALA A 61 -11.02 8.25 -1.09
C ALA A 61 -10.69 7.20 -0.01
N VAL A 62 -10.45 7.64 1.24
CA VAL A 62 -10.15 6.72 2.35
C VAL A 62 -11.35 5.83 2.68
N THR A 63 -12.57 6.39 2.69
CA THR A 63 -13.80 5.60 2.90
C THR A 63 -13.95 4.53 1.82
N ALA A 64 -13.65 4.86 0.57
CA ALA A 64 -13.71 3.90 -0.54
C ALA A 64 -12.61 2.81 -0.43
N VAL A 65 -11.40 3.15 0.03
CA VAL A 65 -10.32 2.18 0.31
C VAL A 65 -10.74 1.19 1.40
N LEU A 66 -11.46 1.63 2.44
CA LEU A 66 -11.90 0.76 3.54
C LEU A 66 -12.93 -0.31 3.13
N GLN A 67 -13.54 -0.18 1.95
CA GLN A 67 -14.42 -1.20 1.37
C GLN A 67 -13.65 -2.34 0.69
N LEU A 68 -12.32 -2.22 0.52
CA LEU A 68 -11.48 -3.25 -0.07
C LEU A 68 -11.12 -4.36 0.94
N PRO A 69 -10.72 -5.55 0.48
CA PRO A 69 -10.24 -6.65 1.34
C PRO A 69 -8.81 -6.38 1.84
N LEU A 70 -8.64 -5.32 2.62
CA LEU A 70 -7.34 -4.88 3.15
C LEU A 70 -6.79 -5.86 4.19
N VAL A 71 -5.46 -5.93 4.27
CA VAL A 71 -4.79 -6.54 5.42
C VAL A 71 -5.04 -5.71 6.69
N PRO A 72 -5.04 -6.32 7.89
CA PRO A 72 -5.41 -5.63 9.13
C PRO A 72 -4.63 -4.33 9.39
N SER A 73 -3.31 -4.34 9.14
CA SER A 73 -2.46 -3.17 9.36
C SER A 73 -2.86 -1.96 8.51
N TRP A 74 -3.29 -2.20 7.26
CA TRP A 74 -3.74 -1.14 6.36
C TRP A 74 -5.12 -0.61 6.75
N ARG A 75 -6.04 -1.51 7.14
CA ARG A 75 -7.36 -1.12 7.65
C ARG A 75 -7.22 -0.19 8.87
N THR A 76 -6.42 -0.59 9.86
CA THR A 76 -6.16 0.24 11.05
C THR A 76 -5.52 1.59 10.70
N LEU A 77 -4.60 1.62 9.73
CA LEU A 77 -3.98 2.88 9.28
C LEU A 77 -5.03 3.85 8.72
N PHE A 78 -5.88 3.38 7.80
CA PHE A 78 -6.89 4.23 7.15
C PHE A 78 -8.01 4.65 8.11
N GLU A 79 -8.43 3.77 9.03
CA GLU A 79 -9.38 4.12 10.09
C GLU A 79 -8.83 5.23 10.99
N ARG A 80 -7.55 5.15 11.38
CA ARG A 80 -6.89 6.20 12.17
C ARG A 80 -6.82 7.52 11.41
N ARG A 81 -6.58 7.49 10.09
CA ARG A 81 -6.60 8.70 9.25
C ARG A 81 -7.97 9.36 9.25
N LEU A 82 -9.06 8.59 9.13
CA LEU A 82 -10.42 9.14 9.22
C LEU A 82 -10.73 9.69 10.61
N GLN A 83 -10.41 8.95 11.66
CA GLN A 83 -10.67 9.35 13.05
C GLN A 83 -9.96 10.65 13.44
N ARG A 84 -8.71 10.82 12.97
CA ARG A 84 -7.86 11.96 13.34
C ARG A 84 -7.88 13.08 12.31
N SER A 85 -8.36 12.82 11.10
CA SER A 85 -8.19 13.71 9.93
C SER A 85 -6.72 14.08 9.67
N GLU A 86 -5.81 13.16 9.99
CA GLU A 86 -4.36 13.36 9.95
C GLU A 86 -3.67 12.21 9.21
N VAL A 87 -2.58 12.53 8.50
CA VAL A 87 -1.67 11.54 7.92
C VAL A 87 -0.51 11.31 8.88
N GLU A 88 -0.19 10.05 9.16
CA GLU A 88 0.92 9.67 10.03
C GLU A 88 2.29 10.08 9.45
N SER A 89 3.26 10.36 10.33
CA SER A 89 4.62 10.63 9.87
C SER A 89 5.28 9.38 9.28
N TRP A 90 5.92 9.54 8.12
CA TRP A 90 6.72 8.51 7.49
C TRP A 90 8.21 8.59 7.83
N SER A 91 8.65 9.58 8.61
CA SER A 91 10.08 9.85 8.84
C SER A 91 10.83 8.63 9.37
N LYS A 92 10.28 7.95 10.38
CA LYS A 92 10.88 6.72 10.95
C LYS A 92 11.11 5.62 9.89
N ARG A 93 10.18 5.47 8.94
CA ARG A 93 10.25 4.45 7.88
C ARG A 93 11.18 4.86 6.73
N LEU A 94 11.20 6.15 6.39
CA LEU A 94 11.94 6.65 5.22
C LEU A 94 13.38 7.04 5.56
N ASP A 95 13.57 7.65 6.72
CA ASP A 95 14.83 8.26 7.14
C ASP A 95 15.53 7.41 8.22
N GLY A 96 14.81 6.47 8.84
CA GLY A 96 15.28 5.64 9.94
C GLY A 96 14.96 6.24 11.31
N ILE A 97 15.36 5.54 12.38
CA ILE A 97 15.42 6.12 13.72
C ILE A 97 16.77 6.83 13.75
N GLY A 98 16.79 8.16 13.79
CA GLY A 98 18.02 8.89 14.06
C GLY A 98 18.53 8.50 15.45
N ASP A 99 19.85 8.40 15.61
CA ASP A 99 20.50 8.16 16.92
C ASP A 99 19.98 9.10 18.02
#